data_AF-A0A168DFP4-F1
#
_entry.id   AF-A0A168DFP4-F1
#
_cell.length_a   1.000
_cell.length_b   1.000
_cell.length_c   1.000
_cell.angle_alpha   90.00
_cell.angle_beta   90.00
_cell.angle_gamma   90.00
#
_symmetry.space_group_name_H-M   'P 1'
#
loop_
_entity.id
_entity.type
_entity.pdbx_description
1 polymer ?
#
loop_
_entity_poly.entity_id
_entity_poly.type
_entity_poly.pdbx_seq_one_letter_code
_entity_poly.pdbx_strand_id
1 'polypeptide(L)'
;MNKQEIVNRLLSLPAEIATAEEVVLQANATLVSAKELLQQKEDDLLLGNMIDGKNAEIRSAQMRLNTLNEREGLTDAEMELKNAVTRLGRSRDEFRALQAVTSLLKEDVA
;
A
#
# COMPACT_ATOMS: atom_id res chain seq x y z
N MET A 1 16.52 2.87 -25.64
CA MET A 1 15.58 1.85 -26.14
C MET A 1 15.44 1.98 -27.63
N ASN A 2 15.57 0.88 -28.37
CA ASN A 2 15.20 0.83 -29.78
C ASN A 2 13.69 0.59 -29.96
N LYS A 3 13.18 0.71 -31.19
CA LYS A 3 11.75 0.58 -31.49
C LYS A 3 11.17 -0.78 -31.07
N GLN A 4 11.92 -1.86 -31.24
CA GLN A 4 11.50 -3.21 -30.84
C GLN A 4 11.37 -3.33 -29.31
N GLU A 5 12.32 -2.75 -28.57
CA GLU A 5 12.31 -2.71 -27.10
C GLU A 5 11.12 -1.93 -26.55
N ILE A 6 10.76 -0.80 -27.19
CA ILE A 6 9.56 -0.01 -26.82
C ILE A 6 8.28 -0.82 -27.02
N VAL A 7 8.15 -1.51 -28.16
CA VAL A 7 6.99 -2.36 -28.44
C VAL A 7 6.90 -3.50 -27.42
N ASN A 8 8.01 -4.20 -27.17
CA ASN A 8 8.03 -5.30 -26.20
C ASN A 8 7.66 -4.81 -24.78
N ARG A 9 8.16 -3.64 -24.36
CA ARG A 9 7.83 -3.06 -23.05
C ARG A 9 6.36 -2.62 -22.96
N LEU A 10 5.82 -2.01 -24.00
CA LEU A 10 4.40 -1.63 -24.06
C LEU A 10 3.46 -2.84 -24.01
N LEU A 11 3.89 -3.99 -24.54
CA LEU A 11 3.12 -5.22 -24.47
C LEU A 11 3.19 -5.90 -23.09
N SER A 12 4.29 -5.74 -22.34
CA SER A 12 4.43 -6.34 -21.01
C SER A 12 3.80 -5.50 -19.89
N LEU A 13 3.81 -4.17 -20.04
CA LEU A 13 3.33 -3.24 -19.01
C LEU A 13 1.89 -3.46 -18.55
N PRO A 14 0.90 -3.78 -19.41
CA PRO A 14 -0.46 -4.06 -18.95
C PRO A 14 -0.55 -5.22 -17.95
N ALA A 15 0.22 -6.30 -18.17
CA ALA A 15 0.26 -7.44 -17.24
C ALA A 15 0.96 -7.07 -15.92
N GLU A 16 2.03 -6.28 -15.99
CA GLU A 16 2.73 -5.75 -14.82
C GLU A 16 1.84 -4.80 -14.01
N ILE A 17 1.05 -3.95 -14.67
CA ILE A 17 0.07 -3.06 -14.04
C ILE A 17 -1.00 -3.88 -13.34
N ALA A 18 -1.59 -4.88 -14.01
CA ALA A 18 -2.59 -5.74 -13.39
C ALA A 18 -2.06 -6.45 -12.14
N THR A 19 -0.82 -6.97 -12.20
CA THR A 19 -0.16 -7.58 -11.04
C THR A 19 0.06 -6.55 -9.93
N ALA A 20 0.48 -5.33 -10.26
CA ALA A 20 0.67 -4.26 -9.27
C ALA A 20 -0.65 -3.80 -8.64
N GLU A 21 -1.76 -3.79 -9.39
CA GLU A 21 -3.10 -3.51 -8.89
C GLU A 21 -3.56 -4.58 -7.89
N GLU A 22 -3.32 -5.85 -8.19
CA GLU A 22 -3.62 -6.96 -7.27
C GLU A 22 -2.80 -6.85 -5.97
N VAL A 23 -1.52 -6.48 -6.06
CA VAL A 23 -0.68 -6.24 -4.88
C VAL A 23 -1.20 -5.06 -4.05
N VAL A 24 -1.67 -3.98 -4.67
CA VAL A 24 -2.31 -2.86 -3.96
C VAL A 24 -3.57 -3.31 -3.23
N LEU A 25 -4.40 -4.12 -3.89
CA LEU A 25 -5.61 -4.66 -3.29
C LEU A 25 -5.30 -5.53 -2.06
N GLN A 26 -4.31 -6.42 -2.18
CA GLN A 26 -3.89 -7.29 -1.09
C GLN A 26 -3.27 -6.49 0.09
N ALA A 27 -2.45 -5.48 -0.20
CA ALA A 27 -1.89 -4.61 0.83
C ALA A 27 -2.99 -3.80 1.55
N ASN A 28 -4.03 -3.39 0.82
CA ASN A 28 -5.18 -2.72 1.41
C ASN A 28 -5.97 -3.65 2.33
N ALA A 29 -6.24 -4.89 1.91
CA ALA A 29 -6.91 -5.89 2.74
C ALA A 29 -6.11 -6.19 4.03
N THR A 30 -4.79 -6.27 3.92
CA THR A 30 -3.88 -6.46 5.06
C THR A 30 -3.94 -5.27 6.02
N LEU A 31 -3.95 -4.04 5.49
CA LEU A 31 -4.12 -2.82 6.30
C LEU A 31 -5.46 -2.80 7.05
N VAL A 32 -6.56 -3.15 6.37
CA VAL A 32 -7.88 -3.23 7.02
C VAL A 32 -7.86 -4.25 8.15
N SER A 33 -7.31 -5.44 7.90
CA SER A 33 -7.20 -6.51 8.91
C SER A 33 -6.34 -6.07 10.11
N ALA A 34 -5.23 -5.36 9.88
CA ALA A 34 -4.38 -4.85 10.95
C ALA A 34 -5.09 -3.80 11.81
N LYS A 35 -5.93 -2.94 11.21
CA LYS A 35 -6.76 -1.98 11.93
C LYS A 35 -7.81 -2.67 12.79
N GLU A 36 -8.47 -3.68 12.24
CA GLU A 36 -9.46 -4.47 12.98
C GLU A 36 -8.82 -5.22 14.16
N LEU A 37 -7.64 -5.80 13.96
CA LEU A 37 -6.90 -6.48 15.03
C LEU A 37 -6.50 -5.51 16.15
N LEU A 38 -5.98 -4.34 15.80
CA LEU A 38 -5.64 -3.31 16.78
C LEU A 38 -6.89 -2.88 17.57
N GLN A 39 -8.00 -2.62 16.88
CA GLN A 39 -9.26 -2.24 17.54
C GLN A 39 -9.76 -3.34 18.48
N GLN A 40 -9.71 -4.61 18.04
CA GLN A 40 -10.12 -5.75 18.86
C GLN A 40 -9.27 -5.86 20.13
N LYS A 41 -7.95 -5.68 20.03
CA LYS A 41 -7.06 -5.68 21.20
C LYS A 41 -7.33 -4.52 22.14
N GLU A 42 -7.57 -3.34 21.59
CA GLU A 42 -7.94 -2.16 22.37
C GLU A 42 -9.25 -2.40 23.15
N ASP A 43 -10.25 -3.01 22.51
CA ASP A 43 -11.53 -3.36 23.14
C ASP A 43 -11.37 -4.44 24.23
N ASP A 44 -10.58 -5.49 23.95
CA ASP A 44 -10.29 -6.57 24.91
C ASP A 44 -9.60 -6.03 26.17
N LEU A 45 -8.65 -5.09 26.02
CA LEU A 45 -7.94 -4.48 27.14
C LEU A 45 -8.85 -3.60 28.01
N LEU A 46 -9.80 -2.90 27.38
CA LEU A 46 -10.77 -2.06 28.06
C LEU A 46 -11.83 -2.90 28.81
N LEU A 47 -12.33 -3.97 28.18
CA LEU A 47 -13.36 -4.84 28.76
C LEU A 47 -12.77 -5.81 29.80
N GLY A 48 -11.50 -6.21 29.64
CA GLY A 48 -10.81 -7.15 30.52
C GLY A 48 -10.28 -6.55 31.83
N ASN A 49 -10.55 -5.27 32.13
CA ASN A 49 -10.01 -4.53 33.29
C ASN A 49 -8.47 -4.56 33.39
N MET A 50 -7.73 -4.79 32.30
CA MET A 50 -6.25 -4.77 32.30
C MET A 50 -5.69 -3.34 32.37
N ILE A 51 -6.53 -2.33 32.17
CA ILE A 51 -6.17 -0.92 32.23
C ILE A 51 -6.71 -0.33 33.55
N ASP A 52 -5.86 -0.25 34.57
CA ASP A 52 -6.16 0.32 35.90
C ASP A 52 -5.69 1.79 36.05
N GLY A 53 -5.50 2.49 34.93
CA GLY A 53 -5.04 3.87 34.95
C GLY A 53 -6.04 4.79 35.68
N LYS A 54 -5.64 5.29 36.85
CA LYS A 54 -6.43 6.22 37.68
C LYS A 54 -6.74 7.56 36.99
N ASN A 55 -6.01 7.92 35.93
CA ASN A 55 -6.26 9.08 35.07
C ASN A 55 -6.15 8.70 33.58
N ALA A 56 -6.64 9.57 32.69
CA ALA A 56 -6.70 9.29 31.25
C ALA A 56 -5.32 9.10 30.59
N GLU A 57 -4.30 9.79 31.09
CA GLU A 57 -2.93 9.70 30.57
C GLU A 57 -2.31 8.33 30.86
N ILE A 58 -2.46 7.81 32.08
CA ILE A 58 -1.96 6.48 32.45
C ILE A 58 -2.71 5.40 31.65
N ARG A 59 -4.02 5.54 31.44
CA ARG A 59 -4.79 4.61 30.60
C ARG A 59 -4.29 4.59 29.16
N SER A 60 -4.01 5.76 28.59
CA SER A 60 -3.48 5.87 27.23
C SER A 60 -2.07 5.29 27.10
N ALA A 61 -1.21 5.51 28.10
CA ALA A 61 0.13 4.92 28.13
C ALA A 61 0.07 3.38 28.26
N GLN A 62 -0.80 2.86 29.13
CA GLN A 62 -1.02 1.41 29.29
C GLN A 62 -1.58 0.78 28.03
N MET A 63 -2.56 1.40 27.37
CA MET A 63 -3.05 0.98 26.05
C MET A 63 -1.92 0.85 25.05
N ARG A 64 -1.15 1.92 24.85
CA ARG A 64 -0.03 1.91 23.90
C ARG A 64 1.00 0.84 24.18
N LEU A 65 1.32 0.59 25.45
CA LEU A 65 2.27 -0.44 25.85
C LEU A 65 1.74 -1.85 25.51
N ASN A 66 0.45 -2.10 25.75
CA ASN A 66 -0.16 -3.42 25.52
C ASN A 66 -0.54 -3.67 24.06
N THR A 67 -0.60 -2.64 23.22
CA THR A 67 -0.91 -2.76 21.79
C THR A 67 0.29 -2.43 20.89
N LEU A 68 1.52 -2.50 21.42
CA LEU A 68 2.71 -2.06 20.70
C LEU A 68 2.93 -2.89 19.43
N ASN A 69 2.79 -4.21 19.53
CA ASN A 69 2.96 -5.14 18.40
C ASN A 69 1.90 -4.91 17.31
N GLU A 70 0.64 -4.69 17.67
CA GLU A 70 -0.43 -4.43 16.72
C GLU A 70 -0.27 -3.07 16.04
N ARG A 71 0.26 -2.07 16.75
CA ARG A 71 0.60 -0.75 16.18
C ARG A 71 1.79 -0.84 15.22
N GLU A 72 2.80 -1.65 15.54
CA GLU A 72 3.90 -1.93 14.62
C GLU A 72 3.37 -2.63 13.35
N GLY A 73 2.57 -3.69 13.50
CA GLY A 73 1.95 -4.39 12.36
C GLY A 73 1.05 -3.47 11.51
N LEU A 74 0.31 -2.55 12.14
CA LEU A 74 -0.45 -1.52 11.42
C LEU A 74 0.48 -0.60 10.61
N THR A 75 1.57 -0.13 11.22
CA THR A 75 2.54 0.77 10.58
C THR A 75 3.20 0.08 9.38
N ASP A 76 3.56 -1.19 9.52
CA ASP A 76 4.13 -1.98 8.43
C ASP A 76 3.14 -2.14 7.28
N ALA A 77 1.88 -2.47 7.57
CA ALA A 77 0.83 -2.60 6.55
C ALA A 77 0.55 -1.25 5.82
N GLU A 78 0.61 -0.12 6.54
CA GLU A 78 0.51 1.21 5.93
C GLU A 78 1.69 1.49 4.98
N MET A 79 2.89 1.11 5.39
CA MET A 79 4.10 1.27 4.56
C MET A 79 4.04 0.37 3.32
N GLU A 80 3.60 -0.86 3.46
CA GLU A 80 3.41 -1.80 2.35
C GLU A 80 2.41 -1.27 1.32
N LEU A 81 1.25 -0.77 1.76
CA LEU A 81 0.25 -0.18 0.87
C LEU A 81 0.83 1.04 0.14
N LYS A 82 1.53 1.93 0.85
CA LYS A 82 2.16 3.12 0.23
C LYS A 82 3.18 2.73 -0.83
N ASN A 83 3.98 1.70 -0.56
CA ASN A 83 4.96 1.18 -1.50
C ASN A 83 4.29 0.56 -2.73
N ALA A 84 3.23 -0.23 -2.54
CA ALA A 84 2.47 -0.84 -3.62
C ALA A 84 1.85 0.22 -4.54
N VAL A 85 1.20 1.24 -3.97
CA VAL A 85 0.59 2.35 -4.73
C VAL A 85 1.65 3.11 -5.52
N THR A 86 2.82 3.35 -4.92
CA THR A 86 3.93 4.04 -5.59
C THR A 86 4.46 3.23 -6.78
N ARG A 87 4.61 1.91 -6.63
CA ARG A 87 5.04 1.01 -7.71
C ARG A 87 4.02 0.99 -8.84
N LEU A 88 2.73 0.89 -8.52
CA LEU A 88 1.65 0.96 -9.51
C LEU A 88 1.68 2.30 -10.25
N GLY A 89 1.83 3.42 -9.53
CA GLY A 89 1.95 4.75 -10.12
C GLY A 89 3.10 4.81 -11.13
N ARG A 90 4.28 4.33 -10.75
CA ARG A 90 5.45 4.25 -11.63
C ARG A 90 5.16 3.46 -12.91
N SER A 91 4.54 2.29 -12.82
CA SER A 91 4.21 1.47 -14.00
C SER A 91 3.20 2.16 -14.93
N ARG A 92 2.21 2.86 -14.36
CA ARG A 92 1.23 3.63 -15.14
C ARG A 92 1.86 4.84 -15.82
N ASP A 93 2.77 5.53 -15.14
CA ASP A 93 3.50 6.67 -15.70
C ASP A 93 4.45 6.22 -16.81
N GLU A 94 5.15 5.10 -16.62
CA GLU A 94 5.98 4.49 -17.67
C GLU A 94 5.15 4.14 -18.91
N PHE A 95 3.99 3.50 -18.71
CA PHE A 95 3.10 3.16 -19.82
C PHE A 95 2.61 4.39 -20.59
N ARG A 96 2.19 5.44 -19.88
CA ARG A 96 1.78 6.72 -20.51
C ARG A 96 2.92 7.38 -21.26
N ALA A 97 4.12 7.39 -20.69
CA ALA A 97 5.28 7.97 -21.33
C ALA A 97 5.63 7.23 -22.63
N LEU A 98 5.62 5.90 -22.62
CA LEU A 98 5.89 5.11 -23.82
C LEU A 98 4.80 5.27 -24.88
N GLN A 99 3.52 5.36 -24.47
CA GLN A 99 2.42 5.68 -25.39
C GLN A 99 2.63 7.05 -26.06
N ALA A 100 3.00 8.08 -25.30
CA ALA A 100 3.28 9.41 -25.84
C ALA A 100 4.44 9.38 -26.85
N VAL A 101 5.52 8.66 -26.55
CA VAL A 101 6.66 8.47 -27.47
C VAL A 101 6.20 7.78 -28.76
N THR A 102 5.36 6.75 -28.68
CA THR A 102 4.84 6.09 -29.89
C THR A 102 3.93 6.98 -30.73
N SER A 103 3.20 7.91 -30.11
CA SER A 103 2.38 8.89 -30.84
C SER A 103 3.24 9.91 -31.58
N LEU A 104 4.30 10.43 -30.94
CA LEU A 104 5.26 11.33 -31.60
C LEU A 104 5.94 10.66 -32.80
N LEU A 105 6.37 9.40 -32.64
CA LEU A 105 6.96 8.61 -33.73
C LEU A 105 6.00 8.31 -34.88
N LYS A 106 4.69 8.42 -34.68
CA LYS A 106 3.70 8.32 -35.77
C LYS A 106 3.59 9.63 -36.56
N GLU A 107 3.74 10.77 -35.91
CA GLU A 107 3.65 12.09 -36.55
C GLU A 107 4.91 12.42 -37.37
N ASP A 108 6.09 11.95 -36.95
CA ASP A 108 7.35 12.14 -37.69
C ASP A 108 7.45 11.36 -39.03
N VAL A 109 6.49 10.48 -39.32
CA VAL A 109 6.47 9.62 -40.54
C VAL A 109 5.38 10.06 -41.53
N ALA A 110 4.71 11.20 -41.28
CA ALA A 110 3.72 11.81 -42.16
C ALA A 110 4.27 13.05 -42.87
#